data_AF-A0A8J5B9T8-F1
#
_entry.id   AF-A0A8J5B9T8-F1
#
_cell.length_a   1.000
_cell.length_b   1.000
_cell.length_c   1.000
_cell.angle_alpha   90.00
_cell.angle_beta   90.00
_cell.angle_gamma   90.00
#
_symmetry.space_group_name_H-M   'P 1'
#
loop_
_entity.id
_entity.type
_entity.pdbx_description
1 polymer ?
#
loop_
_entity_poly.entity_id
_entity_poly.type
_entity_poly.pdbx_seq_one_letter_code
_entity_poly.pdbx_strand_id
1 'polypeptide(L)'
;MINPFTLLTLAAAALAAPIVCEPQSQTHNETQHESSTPKYSLSMFPGPGAIGMKPLQIRGTNVVYGLTQGYSNFQLDSVGNAMANVLAPGQEPRQLFANVITGKLEVLSHPAPPLEGNSGGWGFDGEGPVVTISSYGTTLFYSCTSAENPLHGGQEVYVFNGGYACPEPIKFTIGGAKV
;
A
#
# COMPACT_ATOMS: atom_id res chain seq x y z
N MET A 1 5.26 0.76 87.05
CA MET A 1 4.98 -0.68 86.85
C MET A 1 4.73 -0.93 85.36
N ILE A 2 5.09 -2.13 84.93
CA ILE A 2 5.25 -2.72 83.57
C ILE A 2 4.06 -2.49 82.59
N ASN A 3 4.39 -2.06 81.34
CA ASN A 3 4.01 -2.49 79.95
C ASN A 3 2.68 -3.24 79.65
N PRO A 4 2.23 -3.48 78.37
CA PRO A 4 2.65 -2.95 77.05
C PRO A 4 1.50 -2.78 75.98
N PHE A 5 1.88 -2.40 74.74
CA PHE A 5 1.23 -2.68 73.42
C PHE A 5 -0.23 -2.17 73.23
N THR A 6 -0.59 -1.52 72.11
CA THR A 6 -1.01 -2.22 70.88
C THR A 6 -1.30 -1.23 69.73
N LEU A 7 -0.74 -1.58 68.56
CA LEU A 7 -1.03 -1.28 67.13
C LEU A 7 -1.57 0.07 66.62
N LEU A 8 -0.84 0.58 65.62
CA LEU A 8 -1.33 1.40 64.50
C LEU A 8 -2.43 0.70 63.69
N THR A 9 -3.37 1.48 63.14
CA THR A 9 -3.88 1.26 61.77
C THR A 9 -4.40 2.58 61.19
N LEU A 10 -3.81 2.98 60.05
CA LEU A 10 -4.29 4.07 59.20
C LEU A 10 -5.49 3.58 58.40
N ALA A 11 -6.54 4.39 58.29
CA ALA A 11 -7.48 4.34 57.19
C ALA A 11 -7.82 5.77 56.76
N ALA A 12 -7.28 6.17 55.61
CA ALA A 12 -7.62 7.43 54.96
C ALA A 12 -9.03 7.32 54.34
N ALA A 13 -9.84 8.34 54.59
CA ALA A 13 -11.16 8.52 54.03
C ALA A 13 -11.11 9.00 52.57
N ALA A 14 -12.10 8.62 51.77
CA ALA A 14 -12.62 9.46 50.68
C ALA A 14 -14.08 9.10 50.39
N LEU A 15 -14.90 10.14 50.33
CA LEU A 15 -16.35 10.16 50.25
C LEU A 15 -16.90 9.84 48.85
N ALA A 16 -18.12 9.28 48.85
CA ALA A 16 -18.95 8.96 47.70
C ALA A 16 -19.61 10.20 47.05
N ALA A 17 -19.93 10.10 45.75
CA ALA A 17 -21.11 10.69 45.09
C ALA A 17 -21.34 9.99 43.71
N PRO A 18 -22.51 10.14 43.06
CA PRO A 18 -23.67 9.24 43.15
C PRO A 18 -23.89 8.41 41.88
N ILE A 19 -24.61 7.29 42.03
CA ILE A 19 -25.10 6.44 40.94
C ILE A 19 -26.32 7.13 40.30
N VAL A 20 -26.24 7.45 39.02
CA VAL A 20 -27.40 7.74 38.16
C VAL A 20 -27.43 6.67 37.08
N CYS A 21 -28.52 5.90 37.04
CA CYS A 21 -28.86 4.97 35.97
C CYS A 21 -29.86 5.61 34.99
N GLU A 22 -29.69 5.25 33.70
CA GLU A 22 -30.64 5.17 32.56
C GLU A 22 -30.22 5.98 31.32
N PRO A 23 -30.59 5.57 30.10
CA PRO A 23 -30.52 4.24 29.50
C PRO A 23 -29.85 4.26 28.10
N GLN A 24 -29.60 3.07 27.55
CA GLN A 24 -28.95 2.76 26.27
C GLN A 24 -29.29 3.73 25.11
N SER A 25 -28.27 4.35 24.53
CA SER A 25 -28.29 4.82 23.14
C SER A 25 -27.05 4.28 22.43
N GLN A 26 -27.30 3.20 21.67
CA GLN A 26 -26.63 2.79 20.44
C GLN A 26 -25.16 3.23 20.28
N THR A 27 -24.24 2.45 20.84
CA THR A 27 -22.90 2.36 20.25
C THR A 27 -22.97 1.38 19.10
N HIS A 28 -23.19 1.89 17.89
CA HIS A 28 -22.66 1.23 16.70
C HIS A 28 -21.14 1.16 16.91
N ASN A 29 -20.65 0.01 17.37
CA ASN A 29 -19.24 -0.34 17.24
C ASN A 29 -18.99 -0.51 15.73
N GLU A 30 -18.66 0.59 15.05
CA GLU A 30 -17.76 0.51 13.92
C GLU A 30 -16.42 0.06 14.49
N THR A 31 -16.24 -1.26 14.52
CA THR A 31 -14.92 -1.86 14.57
C THR A 31 -14.19 -1.32 13.34
N GLN A 32 -13.41 -0.25 13.52
CA GLN A 32 -12.36 0.11 12.58
C GLN A 32 -11.40 -1.07 12.54
N HIS A 33 -11.66 -2.00 11.62
CA HIS A 33 -10.74 -3.03 11.23
C HIS A 33 -9.59 -2.28 10.55
N GLU A 34 -8.57 -1.90 11.32
CA GLU A 34 -7.26 -1.63 10.74
C GLU A 34 -6.88 -2.91 9.98
N SER A 35 -6.98 -2.87 8.65
CA SER A 35 -6.52 -3.96 7.81
C SER A 35 -5.04 -4.17 8.11
N SER A 36 -4.71 -5.29 8.75
CA SER A 36 -3.34 -5.64 9.17
C SER A 36 -2.46 -6.10 8.00
N THR A 37 -2.83 -5.71 6.79
CA THR A 37 -2.19 -6.08 5.55
C THR A 37 -0.94 -5.23 5.35
N PRO A 38 0.17 -5.83 4.86
CA PRO A 38 1.41 -5.08 4.64
C PRO A 38 1.22 -3.96 3.61
N LYS A 39 1.80 -2.79 3.92
CA LYS A 39 1.82 -1.62 3.04
C LYS A 39 3.21 -1.41 2.44
N TYR A 40 3.25 -0.95 1.20
CA TYR A 40 4.49 -0.79 0.44
C TYR A 40 4.55 0.53 -0.33
N SER A 41 5.71 1.19 -0.30
CA SER A 41 6.06 2.26 -1.24
C SER A 41 6.82 1.68 -2.42
N LEU A 42 6.35 1.92 -3.65
CA LEU A 42 6.93 1.31 -4.84
C LEU A 42 7.98 2.18 -5.53
N SER A 43 9.06 1.54 -5.99
CA SER A 43 10.09 2.17 -6.81
C SER A 43 10.54 1.22 -7.92
N MET A 44 10.83 1.76 -9.10
CA MET A 44 11.48 1.02 -10.16
C MET A 44 13.00 1.05 -10.01
N PHE A 45 13.61 -0.07 -10.40
CA PHE A 45 15.04 -0.34 -10.38
C PHE A 45 15.47 -0.60 -11.82
N PRO A 46 15.96 0.44 -12.53
CA PRO A 46 16.47 0.25 -13.86
C PRO A 46 17.78 -0.56 -13.79
N GLY A 47 17.98 -1.45 -14.77
CA GLY A 47 19.08 -2.41 -14.76
C GLY A 47 20.50 -1.78 -14.77
N PRO A 48 21.54 -2.62 -14.82
CA PRO A 48 22.93 -2.17 -14.80
C PRO A 48 23.21 -1.08 -15.84
N GLY A 49 23.76 0.06 -15.42
CA GLY A 49 24.07 1.21 -16.28
C GLY A 49 23.09 2.38 -16.18
N ALA A 50 21.95 2.22 -15.50
CA ALA A 50 21.04 3.31 -15.18
C ALA A 50 21.22 3.81 -13.73
N ILE A 51 21.05 5.13 -13.51
CA ILE A 51 21.31 5.75 -12.20
C ILE A 51 20.02 5.91 -11.39
N GLY A 52 19.99 5.23 -10.24
CA GLY A 52 19.09 5.49 -9.11
C GLY A 52 17.70 4.85 -9.22
N MET A 53 17.12 4.54 -8.06
CA MET A 53 15.71 4.15 -7.95
C MET A 53 14.81 5.32 -8.34
N LYS A 54 13.74 5.05 -9.08
CA LYS A 54 12.72 6.06 -9.41
C LYS A 54 11.40 5.68 -8.75
N PRO A 55 10.76 6.59 -7.98
CA PRO A 55 9.47 6.30 -7.39
C PRO A 55 8.42 6.12 -8.50
N LEU A 56 7.48 5.21 -8.28
CA LEU A 56 6.29 5.11 -9.11
C LEU A 56 5.27 6.15 -8.67
N GLN A 57 4.41 6.53 -9.61
CA GLN A 57 3.49 7.66 -9.50
C GLN A 57 2.18 7.31 -10.19
N ILE A 58 1.09 8.00 -9.84
CA ILE A 58 -0.23 7.80 -10.48
C ILE A 58 -0.59 9.07 -11.24
N ARG A 59 -0.91 8.91 -12.53
CA ARG A 59 -1.39 9.97 -13.40
C ARG A 59 -2.74 9.55 -13.99
N GLY A 60 -3.82 10.16 -13.51
CA GLY A 60 -5.17 9.72 -13.81
C GLY A 60 -5.39 8.29 -13.28
N THR A 61 -5.58 7.35 -14.21
CA THR A 61 -5.70 5.92 -13.93
C THR A 61 -4.43 5.13 -14.23
N ASN A 62 -3.33 5.75 -14.66
CA ASN A 62 -2.14 5.03 -15.11
C ASN A 62 -1.03 5.10 -14.06
N VAL A 63 -0.28 4.01 -13.92
CA VAL A 63 0.98 4.02 -13.17
C VAL A 63 2.09 4.50 -14.10
N VAL A 64 2.85 5.49 -13.64
CA VAL A 64 3.94 6.11 -14.38
C VAL A 64 5.18 6.27 -13.50
N TYR A 65 6.35 6.51 -14.09
CA TYR A 65 7.52 7.01 -13.37
C TYR A 65 8.15 8.21 -14.07
N GLY A 66 8.94 9.00 -13.35
CA GLY A 66 9.75 10.07 -13.94
C GLY A 66 8.97 11.35 -14.23
N LEU A 67 7.91 11.65 -13.48
CA LEU A 67 7.35 12.99 -13.42
C LEU A 67 8.43 13.94 -12.91
N THR A 68 8.66 15.03 -13.64
CA THR A 68 9.63 16.07 -13.28
C THR A 68 9.11 17.01 -12.20
N GLN A 69 7.79 17.04 -11.96
CA GLN A 69 7.10 17.87 -10.97
C GLN A 69 5.85 17.15 -10.43
N GLY A 70 5.46 17.43 -9.18
CA GLY A 70 4.24 16.92 -8.54
C GLY A 70 4.46 15.98 -7.35
N TYR A 71 3.38 15.70 -6.61
CA TYR A 71 3.36 14.71 -5.52
C TYR A 71 2.77 13.40 -6.03
N SER A 72 3.47 12.31 -5.76
CA SER A 72 3.17 10.99 -6.31
C SER A 72 3.18 9.89 -5.27
N ASN A 73 2.92 10.27 -4.02
CA ASN A 73 2.99 9.34 -2.90
C ASN A 73 1.70 8.54 -2.88
N PHE A 74 1.82 7.27 -3.24
CA PHE A 74 0.82 6.27 -2.95
C PHE A 74 1.49 5.07 -2.28
N GLN A 75 0.72 4.36 -1.49
CA GLN A 75 1.13 3.10 -0.90
C GLN A 75 0.33 1.99 -1.58
N LEU A 76 0.92 0.81 -1.67
CA LEU A 76 0.19 -0.40 -1.99
C LEU A 76 -0.14 -1.15 -0.72
N ASP A 77 -1.40 -1.49 -0.57
CA ASP A 77 -1.93 -2.37 0.46
C ASP A 77 -2.24 -3.73 -0.18
N SER A 78 -1.55 -4.77 0.27
CA SER A 78 -1.76 -6.13 -0.25
C SER A 78 -3.08 -6.70 0.28
N VAL A 79 -4.03 -6.98 -0.59
CA VAL A 79 -5.35 -7.51 -0.23
C VAL A 79 -5.46 -8.99 -0.60
N GLY A 80 -5.78 -9.82 0.39
CA GLY A 80 -5.90 -11.27 0.21
C GLY A 80 -4.59 -11.90 -0.29
N ASN A 81 -4.70 -12.91 -1.16
CA ASN A 81 -3.55 -13.69 -1.61
C ASN A 81 -2.81 -13.11 -2.82
N ALA A 82 -3.42 -12.18 -3.57
CA ALA A 82 -2.86 -11.74 -4.85
C ALA A 82 -3.40 -10.39 -5.37
N MET A 83 -4.12 -9.62 -4.56
CA MET A 83 -4.68 -8.33 -5.01
C MET A 83 -3.97 -7.18 -4.31
N ALA A 84 -4.05 -5.99 -4.87
CA ALA A 84 -3.45 -4.80 -4.26
C ALA A 84 -4.37 -3.59 -4.41
N ASN A 85 -4.48 -2.82 -3.34
CA ASN A 85 -5.07 -1.49 -3.35
C ASN A 85 -3.97 -0.44 -3.38
N VAL A 86 -4.15 0.58 -4.19
CA VAL A 86 -3.52 1.88 -4.05
C VAL A 86 -4.21 2.65 -2.94
N LEU A 87 -3.42 3.12 -1.99
CA LEU A 87 -3.81 4.07 -0.95
C LEU A 87 -3.15 5.43 -1.22
N ALA A 88 -3.94 6.49 -1.25
CA ALA A 88 -3.46 7.87 -1.35
C ALA A 88 -4.17 8.75 -0.32
N PRO A 89 -3.50 9.75 0.29
CA PRO A 89 -4.12 10.62 1.29
C PRO A 89 -5.40 11.29 0.77
N GLY A 90 -6.49 11.16 1.54
CA GLY A 90 -7.78 11.76 1.21
C GLY A 90 -8.52 11.09 0.05
N GLN A 91 -8.11 9.89 -0.37
CA GLN A 91 -8.78 9.11 -1.42
C GLN A 91 -9.16 7.72 -0.90
N GLU A 92 -10.31 7.23 -1.36
CA GLU A 92 -10.72 5.85 -1.14
C GLU A 92 -9.73 4.86 -1.77
N PRO A 93 -9.59 3.64 -1.19
CA PRO A 93 -8.76 2.59 -1.79
C PRO A 93 -9.18 2.26 -3.22
N ARG A 94 -8.20 2.16 -4.11
CA ARG A 94 -8.40 1.88 -5.54
C ARG A 94 -7.60 0.67 -5.97
N GLN A 95 -8.14 -0.22 -6.78
CA GLN A 95 -7.43 -1.43 -7.17
C GLN A 95 -6.25 -1.09 -8.09
N LEU A 96 -5.06 -1.59 -7.75
CA LEU A 96 -3.97 -1.71 -8.71
C LEU A 96 -4.22 -2.95 -9.59
N PHE A 97 -4.28 -2.72 -10.90
CA PHE A 97 -4.57 -3.75 -11.88
C PHE A 97 -3.51 -3.75 -12.96
N ALA A 98 -3.00 -4.94 -13.29
CA ALA A 98 -2.24 -5.13 -14.51
C ALA A 98 -3.22 -5.62 -15.58
N ASN A 99 -3.26 -4.95 -16.73
CA ASN A 99 -4.18 -5.31 -17.80
C ASN A 99 -3.72 -6.62 -18.46
N VAL A 100 -4.57 -7.64 -18.44
CA VAL A 100 -4.22 -9.00 -18.94
C VAL A 100 -3.83 -9.00 -20.43
N ILE A 101 -4.40 -8.09 -21.22
CA ILE A 101 -4.18 -8.01 -22.67
C ILE A 101 -2.90 -7.22 -22.97
N THR A 102 -2.78 -6.04 -22.37
CA THR A 102 -1.71 -5.09 -22.74
C THR A 102 -0.51 -5.10 -21.81
N GLY A 103 -0.64 -5.69 -20.63
CA GLY A 103 0.32 -5.58 -19.54
C GLY A 103 0.33 -4.22 -18.85
N LYS A 104 -0.48 -3.23 -19.29
CA LYS A 104 -0.46 -1.87 -18.72
C LYS A 104 -0.86 -1.87 -17.25
N LEU A 105 -0.14 -1.12 -16.41
CA LEU A 105 -0.51 -0.92 -15.00
C LEU A 105 -1.50 0.23 -14.88
N GLU A 106 -2.67 -0.10 -14.35
CA GLU A 106 -3.83 0.77 -14.22
C GLU A 106 -4.33 0.79 -12.77
N VAL A 107 -4.99 1.87 -12.39
CA VAL A 107 -5.62 2.08 -11.09
C VAL A 107 -7.11 2.23 -11.31
N LEU A 108 -7.85 1.17 -11.00
CA LEU A 108 -9.31 1.13 -11.18
C LEU A 108 -9.99 1.94 -10.06
N SER A 109 -11.16 2.49 -10.34
CA SER A 109 -11.86 3.41 -9.43
C SER A 109 -12.49 2.73 -8.21
N HIS A 110 -12.54 1.41 -8.18
CA HIS A 110 -13.10 0.61 -7.08
C HIS A 110 -11.98 -0.12 -6.33
N PRO A 111 -12.18 -0.48 -5.05
CA PRO A 111 -11.21 -1.29 -4.32
C PRO A 111 -11.07 -2.69 -4.94
N ALA A 112 -9.96 -3.34 -4.63
CA ALA A 112 -9.73 -4.74 -4.95
C ALA A 112 -10.81 -5.62 -4.29
N PRO A 113 -11.45 -6.54 -5.03
CA PRO A 113 -12.40 -7.47 -4.44
C PRO A 113 -11.70 -8.40 -3.42
N PRO A 114 -12.33 -8.72 -2.28
CA PRO A 114 -11.71 -9.47 -1.18
C PRO A 114 -11.56 -10.99 -1.40
N LEU A 115 -11.73 -11.52 -2.62
CA LEU A 115 -11.79 -12.97 -2.90
C LEU A 115 -10.69 -13.49 -3.85
N GLU A 116 -10.43 -14.80 -3.73
CA GLU A 116 -9.23 -15.54 -4.12
C GLU A 116 -8.81 -15.42 -5.60
N GLY A 117 -7.54 -15.05 -5.80
CA GLY A 117 -6.66 -15.70 -6.77
C GLY A 117 -7.11 -15.71 -8.23
N ASN A 118 -7.27 -14.55 -8.85
CA ASN A 118 -7.19 -14.49 -10.31
C ASN A 118 -5.73 -14.67 -10.74
N SER A 119 -5.53 -15.51 -11.75
CA SER A 119 -4.25 -15.76 -12.42
C SER A 119 -3.73 -14.45 -13.05
N GLY A 120 -2.90 -13.74 -12.28
CA GLY A 120 -2.39 -12.42 -12.61
C GLY A 120 -2.13 -11.49 -11.44
N GLY A 121 -2.42 -11.97 -10.22
CA GLY A 121 -2.22 -11.20 -9.03
C GLY A 121 -0.78 -10.78 -8.72
N TRP A 122 -0.67 -9.96 -7.69
CA TRP A 122 0.55 -9.34 -7.19
C TRP A 122 1.28 -10.27 -6.23
N GLY A 123 2.57 -10.46 -6.47
CA GLY A 123 3.49 -11.13 -5.55
C GLY A 123 4.43 -10.13 -4.88
N PHE A 124 4.76 -10.40 -3.62
CA PHE A 124 5.61 -9.57 -2.77
C PHE A 124 6.69 -10.46 -2.15
N ASP A 125 7.76 -10.69 -2.90
CA ASP A 125 8.77 -11.70 -2.58
C ASP A 125 10.00 -11.09 -1.91
N GLY A 126 10.41 -11.64 -0.76
CA GLY A 126 11.64 -11.27 -0.08
C GLY A 126 11.52 -11.13 1.44
N GLU A 127 12.61 -11.39 2.14
CA GLU A 127 12.73 -11.22 3.58
C GLU A 127 13.44 -9.88 3.87
N GLY A 128 12.81 -9.02 4.69
CA GLY A 128 13.38 -7.72 5.07
C GLY A 128 12.50 -6.51 4.74
N PRO A 129 13.08 -5.29 4.78
CA PRO A 129 12.36 -4.03 4.62
C PRO A 129 12.01 -3.71 3.16
N VAL A 130 12.62 -4.41 2.20
CA VAL A 130 12.35 -4.27 0.77
C VAL A 130 11.97 -5.63 0.20
N VAL A 131 10.89 -5.66 -0.56
CA VAL A 131 10.42 -6.84 -1.31
C VAL A 131 10.53 -6.58 -2.81
N THR A 132 10.67 -7.64 -3.60
CA THR A 132 10.52 -7.59 -5.05
C THR A 132 9.05 -7.76 -5.39
N ILE A 133 8.54 -6.91 -6.28
CA ILE A 133 7.17 -7.01 -6.78
C ILE A 133 7.16 -7.90 -8.02
N SER A 134 6.18 -8.80 -8.08
CA SER A 134 5.88 -9.60 -9.27
C SER A 134 4.40 -9.48 -9.63
N SER A 135 4.08 -9.73 -10.91
CA SER A 135 2.72 -9.92 -11.40
C SER A 135 2.77 -10.87 -12.59
N TYR A 136 1.72 -11.68 -12.79
CA TYR A 136 1.72 -12.78 -13.78
C TYR A 136 2.92 -13.73 -13.67
N GLY A 137 3.47 -13.90 -12.46
CA GLY A 137 4.65 -14.76 -12.24
C GLY A 137 5.96 -14.19 -12.79
N THR A 138 6.01 -12.91 -13.16
CA THR A 138 7.23 -12.24 -13.60
C THR A 138 7.55 -11.01 -12.76
N THR A 139 8.83 -10.71 -12.61
CA THR A 139 9.35 -9.47 -12.01
C THR A 139 9.76 -8.45 -13.06
N LEU A 140 9.58 -8.79 -14.35
CA LEU A 140 9.95 -7.93 -15.47
C LEU A 140 8.83 -6.93 -15.76
N PHE A 141 9.15 -5.66 -15.50
CA PHE A 141 8.35 -4.52 -15.91
C PHE A 141 9.07 -3.75 -16.99
N TYR A 142 8.32 -2.96 -17.72
CA TYR A 142 8.87 -2.11 -18.75
C TYR A 142 8.06 -0.83 -18.94
N SER A 143 8.67 0.10 -19.65
CA SER A 143 7.99 1.27 -20.18
C SER A 143 8.43 1.52 -21.61
N CYS A 144 7.58 2.23 -22.34
CA CYS A 144 7.88 2.68 -23.68
C CYS A 144 8.13 4.19 -23.64
N THR A 145 9.28 4.60 -24.17
CA THR A 145 9.62 6.02 -24.29
C THR A 145 8.64 6.69 -25.25
N SER A 146 7.84 7.64 -24.75
CA SER A 146 7.06 8.53 -25.60
C SER A 146 7.80 9.85 -25.78
N ALA A 147 8.28 10.12 -26.99
CA ALA A 147 8.85 11.42 -27.36
C ALA A 147 7.76 12.51 -27.51
N GLU A 148 6.49 12.10 -27.65
CA GLU A 148 5.40 12.96 -28.10
C GLU A 148 4.65 13.67 -26.96
N ASN A 149 4.96 13.36 -25.70
CA ASN A 149 4.25 13.95 -24.57
C ASN A 149 5.15 14.39 -23.40
N PRO A 150 6.11 15.30 -23.64
CA PRO A 150 7.01 15.79 -22.59
C PRO A 150 6.28 16.63 -21.53
N LEU A 151 5.15 17.25 -21.90
CA LEU A 151 4.38 18.17 -21.04
C LEU A 151 3.60 17.46 -19.94
N HIS A 152 3.08 16.25 -20.18
CA HIS A 152 2.29 15.53 -19.19
C HIS A 152 3.12 14.59 -18.29
N GLY A 153 4.43 14.49 -18.54
CA GLY A 153 5.43 13.90 -17.66
C GLY A 153 5.25 12.40 -17.39
N GLY A 154 6.35 11.67 -17.40
CA GLY A 154 6.38 10.30 -16.92
C GLY A 154 5.99 9.22 -17.92
N GLN A 155 6.66 8.08 -17.80
CA GLN A 155 6.57 6.93 -18.69
C GLN A 155 5.61 5.90 -18.08
N GLU A 156 4.63 5.46 -18.86
CA GLU A 156 3.67 4.45 -18.42
C GLU A 156 4.35 3.11 -18.16
N VAL A 157 3.90 2.42 -17.11
CA VAL A 157 4.48 1.16 -16.67
C VAL A 157 3.62 -0.01 -17.15
N TYR A 158 4.31 -1.06 -17.57
CA TYR A 158 3.74 -2.30 -18.07
C TYR A 158 4.42 -3.49 -17.39
N VAL A 159 3.67 -4.55 -17.10
CA VAL A 159 4.22 -5.87 -16.78
C VAL A 159 4.41 -6.66 -18.08
N PHE A 160 5.50 -7.41 -18.18
CA PHE A 160 5.72 -8.28 -19.32
C PHE A 160 4.71 -9.45 -19.33
N ASN A 161 3.89 -9.54 -20.37
CA ASN A 161 2.86 -10.58 -20.53
C ASN A 161 3.02 -11.40 -21.83
N GLY A 162 4.26 -11.51 -22.35
CA GLY A 162 4.57 -12.25 -23.58
C GLY A 162 5.01 -11.38 -24.76
N GLY A 163 4.86 -10.05 -24.66
CA GLY A 163 5.33 -9.09 -25.66
C GLY A 163 5.60 -7.71 -25.05
N TYR A 164 6.17 -6.82 -25.87
CA TYR A 164 6.36 -5.41 -25.52
C TYR A 164 5.48 -4.52 -26.40
N ALA A 165 4.93 -3.47 -25.81
CA ALA A 165 4.13 -2.48 -26.54
C ALA A 165 4.96 -1.59 -27.49
N CYS A 166 6.30 -1.67 -27.45
CA CYS A 166 7.22 -0.88 -28.26
C CYS A 166 8.49 -1.68 -28.61
N PRO A 167 9.22 -1.29 -29.67
CA PRO A 167 10.42 -2.00 -30.13
C PRO A 167 11.60 -1.89 -29.16
N GLU A 168 11.75 -0.76 -28.47
CA GLU A 168 12.88 -0.47 -27.57
C GLU A 168 12.38 -0.10 -26.16
N PRO A 169 11.86 -1.07 -25.40
CA PRO A 169 11.34 -0.82 -24.06
C PRO A 169 12.48 -0.61 -23.06
N ILE A 170 12.27 0.32 -22.12
CA ILE A 170 13.11 0.40 -20.92
C ILE A 170 12.64 -0.68 -19.96
N LYS A 171 13.50 -1.67 -19.70
CA LYS A 171 13.21 -2.82 -18.82
C LYS A 171 13.72 -2.56 -17.41
N PHE A 172 12.94 -2.95 -16.41
CA PHE A 172 13.28 -2.76 -15.01
C PHE A 172 12.55 -3.76 -14.11
N THR A 173 12.98 -3.84 -12.86
CA THR A 173 12.22 -4.49 -11.79
C THR A 173 11.56 -3.43 -10.91
N ILE A 174 10.54 -3.82 -10.14
CA ILE A 174 9.92 -2.96 -9.13
C ILE A 174 10.20 -3.58 -7.77
N GLY A 175 10.64 -2.75 -6.83
CA GLY A 175 10.75 -3.10 -5.42
C GLY A 175 9.77 -2.29 -4.58
N GLY A 176 9.25 -2.91 -3.52
CA GLY A 176 8.39 -2.30 -2.52
C GLY A 176 9.11 -2.17 -1.19
N ALA A 177 9.23 -0.95 -0.67
CA ALA A 177 9.68 -0.73 0.71
C ALA A 177 8.49 -0.81 1.66
N LYS A 178 8.57 -1.67 2.69
CA LYS A 178 7.53 -1.78 3.73
C LYS A 178 7.40 -0.45 4.48
N VAL A 179 6.16 -0.03 4.74
CA VAL A 179 5.81 1.24 5.41
C VAL A 179 5.08 0.99 6.72
#